data_AF-A0A4R1CGI8-F1
#
_entry.id   AF-A0A4R1CGI8-F1
#
_cell.length_a   1.000
_cell.length_b   1.000
_cell.length_c   1.000
_cell.angle_alpha   90.00
_cell.angle_beta   90.00
_cell.angle_gamma   90.00
#
_symmetry.space_group_name_H-M   'P 1'
#
loop_
_entity.id
_entity.type
_entity.pdbx_description
1 polymer ?
#
loop_
_entity_poly.entity_id
_entity_poly.type
_entity_poly.pdbx_seq_one_letter_code
_entity_poly.pdbx_strand_id
1 'polypeptide(L)'
;MASIQLAIGVGILHGVRRAAPRDLAAGLAGLITYTILVIGALVVLRSDVHADLHSTLAVGIWLALLAGVAAAGVLLHHVDRDFPEVFAAPTFEPAEDFGFYGPGSVTWKVWSYPTSLTIGFQRAVVIEELDPHLVAAVTKTHGIYDRPRTRYDRTLRYFAMVAFGDSRSTAKAADVLVRIHAKGIGLDPETGTRYDANDPDSQLWILLTGWHSILMAYERYGPGQLSAEEDAQYWAECARAAELQTCDPDQVPRSREGVRAYFEEMRPQLIGSESARAAMHHLLQAEVMLPPMSPLLRPATVVTTRILRRGTLATMPPWMREMSGLPVNPLLDAAVRPVLRAAFWAVSLNTAVQLMLLRIISPMTLPLAGPVLQGLPAQNQRTLTPRQAQAEYGFEAPSVAHADFRATQVRRVFSEGTAPQEDGILESQPILGNID
;
A
#
# COMPACT_ATOMS: atom_id res chain seq x y z
N MET A 1 2.14 35.65 30.75
CA MET A 1 1.89 34.76 29.59
C MET A 1 1.78 35.54 28.26
N ALA A 2 1.09 36.68 28.19
CA ALA A 2 0.94 37.45 26.94
C ALA A 2 2.25 38.05 26.38
N SER A 3 3.20 38.45 27.23
CA SER A 3 4.48 39.04 26.82
C SER A 3 5.48 38.03 26.24
N ILE A 4 5.28 36.73 26.52
CA ILE A 4 6.11 35.63 26.01
C ILE A 4 5.57 35.14 24.66
N GLN A 5 4.25 35.19 24.43
CA GLN A 5 3.63 34.88 23.14
C GLN A 5 4.03 35.88 22.04
N LEU A 6 4.26 37.15 22.38
CA LEU A 6 4.71 38.17 21.43
C LEU A 6 6.18 37.98 21.00
N ALA A 7 7.05 37.48 21.89
CA ALA A 7 8.44 37.15 21.58
C ALA A 7 8.58 35.89 20.70
N ILE A 8 7.68 34.91 20.90
CA ILE A 8 7.56 33.68 20.08
C ILE A 8 7.13 34.01 18.64
N GLY A 9 6.18 34.94 18.46
CA GLY A 9 5.73 35.38 17.14
C GLY A 9 6.83 36.07 16.32
N VAL A 10 7.66 36.91 16.95
CA VAL A 10 8.71 37.68 16.27
C VAL A 10 9.94 36.81 15.94
N GLY A 11 10.31 35.84 16.81
CA GLY A 11 11.44 34.93 16.59
C GLY A 11 11.19 33.90 15.49
N ILE A 12 9.98 33.32 15.43
CA ILE A 12 9.60 32.37 14.36
C ILE A 12 9.48 33.09 13.01
N LEU A 13 8.90 34.30 12.96
CA LEU A 13 8.85 35.08 11.71
C LEU A 13 10.23 35.55 11.22
N HIS A 14 11.19 35.82 12.12
CA HIS A 14 12.55 36.21 11.73
C HIS A 14 13.39 35.03 11.22
N GLY A 15 13.21 33.83 11.79
CA GLY A 15 13.87 32.61 11.32
C GLY A 15 13.33 32.11 9.97
N VAL A 16 12.01 32.16 9.77
CA VAL A 16 11.34 31.74 8.52
C VAL A 16 11.67 32.66 7.34
N ARG A 17 11.97 33.95 7.57
CA ARG A 17 12.37 34.89 6.50
C ARG A 17 13.81 34.72 6.00
N ARG A 18 14.65 33.93 6.66
CA ARG A 18 16.10 33.80 6.34
C ARG A 18 16.56 32.38 5.99
N ALA A 19 15.72 31.36 6.13
CA ALA A 19 16.08 29.98 5.80
C ALA A 19 15.73 29.64 4.34
N ALA A 20 16.59 28.87 3.67
CA ALA A 20 16.28 28.36 2.34
C ALA A 20 15.11 27.36 2.41
N PRO A 21 14.27 27.24 1.37
CA PRO A 21 13.06 26.40 1.39
C PRO A 21 13.30 24.93 1.76
N ARG A 22 14.51 24.42 1.46
CA ARG A 22 14.95 23.04 1.78
C ARG A 22 15.12 22.80 3.27
N ASP A 23 15.61 23.79 4.01
CA ASP A 23 15.90 23.66 5.45
C ASP A 23 14.62 23.72 6.29
N LEU A 24 13.61 24.46 5.80
CA LEU A 24 12.31 24.59 6.47
C LEU A 24 11.48 23.30 6.36
N ALA A 25 11.46 22.67 5.18
CA ALA A 25 10.71 21.44 4.91
C ALA A 25 11.29 20.24 5.68
N ALA A 26 12.62 20.10 5.73
CA ALA A 26 13.30 19.05 6.47
C ALA A 26 13.14 19.22 8.00
N GLY A 27 13.24 20.46 8.50
CA GLY A 27 13.04 20.78 9.91
C GLY A 27 11.61 20.50 10.39
N LEU A 28 10.60 20.83 9.60
CA LEU A 28 9.19 20.56 9.93
C LEU A 28 8.84 19.07 9.85
N ALA A 29 9.31 18.35 8.83
CA ALA A 29 9.06 16.91 8.68
C ALA A 29 9.72 16.07 9.79
N GLY A 30 10.94 16.43 10.19
CA GLY A 30 11.66 15.80 11.30
C GLY A 30 10.97 16.05 12.65
N LEU A 31 10.53 17.29 12.89
CA LEU A 31 9.82 17.68 14.12
C LEU A 31 8.50 16.91 14.28
N ILE A 32 7.73 16.75 13.20
CA ILE A 32 6.42 16.10 13.28
C ILE A 32 6.57 14.58 13.45
N THR A 33 7.40 13.93 12.63
CA THR A 33 7.64 12.48 12.70
C THR A 33 8.17 12.05 14.07
N TYR A 34 9.06 12.85 14.66
CA TYR A 34 9.59 12.59 15.99
C TYR A 34 8.54 12.82 17.10
N THR A 35 7.73 13.88 16.98
CA THR A 35 6.64 14.16 17.94
C THR A 35 5.65 12.99 18.00
N ILE A 36 5.33 12.39 16.86
CA ILE A 36 4.46 11.21 16.77
C ILE A 36 5.09 9.97 17.43
N LEU A 37 6.39 9.72 17.19
CA LEU A 37 7.12 8.60 17.78
C LEU A 37 7.23 8.71 19.30
N VAL A 38 7.45 9.92 19.84
CA VAL A 38 7.53 10.16 21.28
C VAL A 38 6.18 10.08 21.96
N ILE A 39 5.11 10.63 21.34
CA ILE A 39 3.75 10.47 21.88
C ILE A 39 3.33 8.99 21.85
N GLY A 40 3.68 8.25 20.79
CA GLY A 40 3.45 6.81 20.71
C GLY A 40 4.19 6.02 21.80
N ALA A 41 5.46 6.34 22.05
CA ALA A 41 6.27 5.69 23.08
C ALA A 41 5.76 6.00 24.51
N LEU A 42 5.34 7.24 24.77
CA LEU A 42 4.78 7.65 26.07
C LEU A 42 3.41 7.03 26.36
N VAL A 43 2.62 6.73 25.32
CA VAL A 43 1.34 6.00 25.46
C VAL A 43 1.58 4.51 25.71
N VAL A 44 2.61 3.91 25.11
CA VAL A 44 2.97 2.50 25.30
C VAL A 44 3.61 2.24 26.67
N LEU A 45 4.35 3.20 27.23
CA LEU A 45 5.04 3.06 28.52
C LEU A 45 4.16 3.33 29.75
N ARG A 46 2.85 3.61 29.57
CA ARG A 46 1.95 4.00 30.66
C ARG A 46 1.15 2.83 31.28
N SER A 47 1.64 1.59 31.20
CA SER A 47 0.95 0.45 31.82
C SER A 47 1.17 0.30 33.33
N ASP A 48 2.17 0.95 33.96
CA ASP A 48 2.54 0.60 35.34
C ASP A 48 3.05 1.75 36.25
N VAL A 49 2.46 2.94 36.28
CA VAL A 49 2.78 3.90 37.37
C VAL A 49 1.60 4.81 37.75
N HIS A 50 1.24 4.81 39.03
CA HIS A 50 0.26 5.70 39.68
C HIS A 50 0.71 7.17 39.73
N ALA A 51 -0.29 8.05 39.79
CA ALA A 51 -0.20 9.50 39.72
C ALA A 51 0.64 10.16 40.83
N ASP A 52 1.58 11.05 40.43
CA ASP A 52 1.61 12.47 40.84
C ASP A 52 2.79 13.17 40.13
N LEU A 53 2.60 13.71 38.90
CA LEU A 53 3.72 14.37 38.20
C LEU A 53 3.26 15.29 37.05
N HIS A 54 2.56 16.39 37.34
CA HIS A 54 2.04 17.26 36.28
C HIS A 54 3.05 18.31 35.74
N SER A 55 4.12 18.63 36.46
CA SER A 55 5.10 19.66 36.08
C SER A 55 6.43 19.10 35.53
N THR A 56 6.95 18.01 36.09
CA THR A 56 8.19 17.34 35.65
C THR A 56 7.99 16.51 34.38
N LEU A 57 6.78 16.01 34.14
CA LEU A 57 6.44 15.26 32.92
C LEU A 57 6.39 16.20 31.70
N ALA A 58 5.90 17.43 31.86
CA ALA A 58 5.91 18.42 30.80
C ALA A 58 7.35 18.82 30.42
N VAL A 59 8.22 19.07 31.40
CA VAL A 59 9.64 19.39 31.15
C VAL A 59 10.39 18.18 30.56
N GLY A 60 10.09 16.96 31.00
CA GLY A 60 10.63 15.73 30.41
C GLY A 60 10.20 15.49 28.97
N ILE A 61 8.93 15.77 28.64
CA ILE A 61 8.41 15.74 27.27
C ILE A 61 9.09 16.82 26.42
N TRP A 62 9.27 18.04 26.94
CA TRP A 62 9.96 19.12 26.24
C TRP A 62 11.45 18.84 25.97
N LEU A 63 12.16 18.25 26.94
CA LEU A 63 13.57 17.84 26.77
C LEU A 63 13.70 16.66 25.81
N ALA A 64 12.76 15.71 25.83
CA ALA A 64 12.69 14.62 24.86
C ALA A 64 12.41 15.15 23.44
N LEU A 65 11.49 16.10 23.29
CA LEU A 65 11.22 16.78 22.01
C LEU A 65 12.46 17.52 21.46
N LEU A 66 13.19 18.25 22.31
CA LEU A 66 14.43 18.95 21.91
C LEU A 66 15.57 17.99 21.56
N ALA A 67 15.79 16.94 22.36
CA ALA A 67 16.77 15.89 22.06
C ALA A 67 16.42 15.15 20.76
N GLY A 68 15.13 15.01 20.47
CA GLY A 68 14.61 14.47 19.23
C GLY A 68 14.79 15.28 17.99
N VAL A 69 14.64 16.60 18.09
CA VAL A 69 14.94 17.52 16.99
C VAL A 69 16.43 17.47 16.65
N ALA A 70 17.29 17.41 17.66
CA ALA A 70 18.73 17.22 17.47
C ALA A 70 19.05 15.84 16.86
N ALA A 71 18.42 14.77 17.35
CA ALA A 71 18.60 13.42 16.81
C ALA A 71 18.05 13.27 15.40
N ALA A 72 16.90 13.85 15.07
CA ALA A 72 16.31 13.89 13.73
C ALA A 72 17.14 14.74 12.77
N GLY A 73 17.72 15.85 13.23
CA GLY A 73 18.69 16.64 12.48
C GLY A 73 19.96 15.83 12.15
N VAL A 74 20.48 15.07 13.12
CA VAL A 74 21.63 14.17 12.90
C VAL A 74 21.25 13.00 11.98
N LEU A 75 20.06 12.44 12.12
CA LEU A 75 19.52 11.36 11.30
C LEU A 75 19.35 11.81 9.85
N LEU A 76 18.70 12.95 9.63
CA LEU A 76 18.50 13.55 8.31
C LEU A 76 19.84 13.95 7.67
N HIS A 77 20.78 14.49 8.45
CA HIS A 77 22.12 14.80 7.97
C HIS A 77 22.90 13.55 7.54
N HIS A 78 22.71 12.41 8.22
CA HIS A 78 23.33 11.14 7.83
C HIS A 78 22.61 10.45 6.67
N VAL A 79 21.27 10.49 6.62
CA VAL A 79 20.51 9.98 5.47
C VAL A 79 20.84 10.79 4.21
N ASP A 80 21.03 12.11 4.33
CA ASP A 80 21.46 12.98 3.23
C ASP A 80 22.88 12.63 2.75
N ARG A 81 23.77 12.28 3.69
CA ARG A 81 25.14 11.84 3.39
C ARG A 81 25.21 10.46 2.73
N ASP A 82 24.38 9.52 3.19
CA ASP A 82 24.41 8.13 2.74
C ASP A 82 23.50 7.89 1.51
N PHE A 83 22.51 8.76 1.26
CA PHE A 83 21.56 8.69 0.14
C PHE A 83 21.20 10.07 -0.44
N PRO A 84 22.16 10.82 -1.03
CA PRO A 84 21.92 12.17 -1.54
C PRO A 84 20.83 12.22 -2.62
N GLU A 85 20.65 11.13 -3.37
CA GLU A 85 19.62 11.06 -4.40
C GLU A 85 18.19 11.01 -3.83
N VAL A 86 18.01 10.51 -2.60
CA VAL A 86 16.68 10.39 -1.97
C VAL A 86 16.06 11.76 -1.68
N PHE A 87 16.88 12.80 -1.51
CA PHE A 87 16.44 14.19 -1.28
C PHE A 87 16.47 15.06 -2.54
N ALA A 88 17.02 14.56 -3.65
CA ALA A 88 16.91 15.25 -4.93
C ALA A 88 15.43 15.26 -5.36
N ALA A 89 14.89 16.44 -5.67
CA ALA A 89 13.53 16.55 -6.17
C ALA A 89 13.45 15.80 -7.51
N PRO A 90 12.65 14.71 -7.59
CA PRO A 90 12.55 13.96 -8.83
C PRO A 90 11.83 14.82 -9.87
N THR A 91 12.34 14.79 -11.10
CA THR A 91 11.65 15.31 -12.28
C THR A 91 10.86 14.18 -12.91
N PHE A 92 9.61 14.44 -13.26
CA PHE A 92 8.75 13.45 -13.91
C PHE A 92 8.33 13.93 -15.29
N GLU A 93 8.25 12.99 -16.21
CA GLU A 93 7.61 13.22 -17.51
C GLU A 93 6.09 13.11 -17.36
N PRO A 94 5.31 13.98 -18.03
CA PRO A 94 3.87 13.82 -18.13
C PRO A 94 3.46 12.48 -18.75
N ALA A 95 2.49 11.81 -18.14
CA ALA A 95 1.86 10.61 -18.70
C ALA A 95 1.19 10.90 -20.06
N GLU A 96 1.06 9.89 -20.93
CA GLU A 96 0.42 10.03 -22.26
C GLU A 96 -1.03 10.54 -22.14
N ASP A 97 -1.80 9.97 -21.22
CA ASP A 97 -3.12 10.43 -20.80
C ASP A 97 -3.32 10.18 -19.29
N PHE A 98 -4.49 10.48 -18.75
CA PHE A 98 -4.77 10.25 -17.32
C PHE A 98 -4.99 8.77 -16.97
N GLY A 99 -5.12 7.89 -17.97
CA GLY A 99 -5.49 6.49 -17.75
C GLY A 99 -6.99 6.30 -17.55
N PHE A 100 -7.33 5.47 -16.57
CA PHE A 100 -8.73 5.06 -16.31
C PHE A 100 -9.45 5.94 -15.28
N TYR A 101 -8.66 6.72 -14.56
CA TYR A 101 -9.09 7.68 -13.54
C TYR A 101 -8.38 9.00 -13.81
N GLY A 102 -8.86 10.10 -13.24
CA GLY A 102 -8.26 11.40 -13.49
C GLY A 102 -8.34 12.32 -12.29
N PRO A 103 -7.86 13.57 -12.45
CA PRO A 103 -8.00 14.60 -11.43
C PRO A 103 -9.46 14.71 -10.98
N GLY A 104 -9.69 14.65 -9.67
CA GLY A 104 -11.03 14.71 -9.09
C GLY A 104 -11.75 13.36 -8.95
N SER A 105 -11.17 12.25 -9.42
CA SER A 105 -11.69 10.91 -9.11
C SER A 105 -11.50 10.57 -7.62
N VAL A 106 -12.41 9.75 -7.09
CA VAL A 106 -12.28 9.27 -5.70
C VAL A 106 -11.12 8.29 -5.59
N THR A 107 -10.84 7.54 -6.65
CA THR A 107 -9.65 6.69 -6.79
C THR A 107 -8.38 7.52 -6.57
N TRP A 108 -8.20 8.64 -7.26
CA TRP A 108 -7.02 9.48 -7.02
C TRP A 108 -6.99 10.01 -5.58
N LYS A 109 -8.11 10.51 -5.06
CA LYS A 109 -8.23 11.00 -3.67
C LYS A 109 -7.80 9.96 -2.63
N VAL A 110 -8.22 8.71 -2.79
CA VAL A 110 -8.02 7.63 -1.82
C VAL A 110 -6.67 6.95 -2.01
N TRP A 111 -6.33 6.57 -3.24
CA TRP A 111 -5.12 5.79 -3.53
C TRP A 111 -3.85 6.63 -3.46
N SER A 112 -3.92 7.95 -3.69
CA SER A 112 -2.75 8.82 -3.58
C SER A 112 -2.45 9.20 -2.13
N TYR A 113 -3.34 8.89 -1.18
CA TYR A 113 -3.13 9.21 0.22
C TYR A 113 -2.08 8.27 0.84
N PRO A 114 -1.20 8.75 1.75
CA PRO A 114 -0.09 7.97 2.30
C PRO A 114 -0.45 6.63 2.98
N THR A 115 -1.71 6.43 3.39
CA THR A 115 -2.18 5.15 3.96
C THR A 115 -2.23 4.03 2.93
N SER A 116 -2.42 4.37 1.65
CA SER A 116 -2.66 3.42 0.56
C SER A 116 -1.50 2.44 0.41
N LEU A 117 -0.28 2.93 0.14
CA LEU A 117 0.91 2.11 -0.10
C LEU A 117 1.53 1.50 1.18
N THR A 118 0.95 1.80 2.35
CA THR A 118 1.43 1.33 3.65
C THR A 118 0.42 0.36 4.26
N ILE A 119 -0.44 0.84 5.16
CA ILE A 119 -1.40 0.00 5.88
C ILE A 119 -2.47 -0.58 4.95
N GLY A 120 -2.94 0.20 3.98
CA GLY A 120 -3.98 -0.25 3.04
C GLY A 120 -3.50 -1.46 2.25
N PHE A 121 -2.36 -1.31 1.58
CA PHE A 121 -1.81 -2.37 0.76
C PHE A 121 -1.28 -3.55 1.59
N GLN A 122 -0.66 -3.30 2.75
CA GLN A 122 -0.28 -4.39 3.67
C GLN A 122 -1.50 -5.18 4.14
N ARG A 123 -2.61 -4.50 4.48
CA ARG A 123 -3.86 -5.18 4.86
C ARG A 123 -4.38 -6.03 3.72
N ALA A 124 -4.39 -5.51 2.48
CA ALA A 124 -4.85 -6.23 1.30
C ALA A 124 -4.11 -7.56 1.15
N VAL A 125 -2.77 -7.50 1.04
CA VAL A 125 -1.95 -8.70 0.82
C VAL A 125 -1.94 -9.66 2.01
N VAL A 126 -2.33 -9.20 3.21
CA VAL A 126 -2.44 -10.07 4.38
C VAL A 126 -3.77 -10.80 4.39
N ILE A 127 -4.90 -10.11 4.15
CA ILE A 127 -6.20 -10.78 4.24
C ILE A 127 -6.50 -11.65 3.02
N GLU A 128 -5.88 -11.38 1.86
CA GLU A 128 -6.12 -12.15 0.65
C GLU A 128 -5.65 -13.61 0.80
N GLU A 129 -4.61 -13.86 1.60
CA GLU A 129 -4.02 -15.19 1.89
C GLU A 129 -4.97 -16.15 2.62
N LEU A 130 -6.13 -15.69 3.04
CA LEU A 130 -7.17 -16.55 3.62
C LEU A 130 -7.98 -17.31 2.56
N ASP A 131 -7.90 -16.93 1.29
CA ASP A 131 -8.38 -17.74 0.18
C ASP A 131 -7.41 -18.92 -0.04
N PRO A 132 -7.86 -20.19 0.13
CA PRO A 132 -7.00 -21.36 -0.04
C PRO A 132 -6.38 -21.43 -1.44
N HIS A 133 -7.10 -21.03 -2.49
CA HIS A 133 -6.59 -21.08 -3.86
C HIS A 133 -5.47 -20.07 -4.10
N LEU A 134 -5.67 -18.85 -3.60
CA LEU A 134 -4.65 -17.80 -3.64
C LEU A 134 -3.38 -18.24 -2.93
N VAL A 135 -3.48 -18.66 -1.66
CA VAL A 135 -2.29 -19.00 -0.87
C VAL A 135 -1.57 -20.23 -1.43
N ALA A 136 -2.28 -21.17 -2.06
CA ALA A 136 -1.67 -22.30 -2.75
C ALA A 136 -0.84 -21.83 -3.97
N ALA A 137 -1.34 -20.89 -4.75
CA ALA A 137 -0.60 -20.29 -5.87
C ALA A 137 0.63 -19.50 -5.38
N VAL A 138 0.48 -18.72 -4.31
CA VAL A 138 1.58 -17.96 -3.68
C VAL A 138 2.66 -18.92 -3.16
N THR A 139 2.25 -19.94 -2.41
CA THR A 139 3.17 -20.94 -1.84
C THR A 139 3.93 -21.68 -2.94
N LYS A 140 3.25 -22.12 -4.01
CA LYS A 140 3.90 -22.82 -5.13
C LYS A 140 4.98 -21.98 -5.81
N THR A 141 4.81 -20.66 -5.89
CA THR A 141 5.79 -19.79 -6.55
C THR A 141 6.92 -19.33 -5.64
N HIS A 142 6.79 -19.47 -4.31
CA HIS A 142 7.73 -19.01 -3.28
C HIS A 142 8.15 -17.53 -3.37
N GLY A 143 7.51 -16.73 -4.24
CA GLY A 143 7.96 -15.37 -4.55
C GLY A 143 7.91 -14.40 -3.38
N ILE A 144 7.01 -14.62 -2.40
CA ILE A 144 6.96 -13.81 -1.18
C ILE A 144 8.13 -14.08 -0.24
N TYR A 145 8.75 -15.25 -0.31
CA TYR A 145 9.81 -15.66 0.61
C TYR A 145 11.19 -15.40 0.00
N ASP A 146 11.36 -15.74 -1.28
CA ASP A 146 12.66 -15.67 -1.94
C ASP A 146 13.05 -14.24 -2.31
N ARG A 147 12.05 -13.42 -2.68
CA ARG A 147 12.24 -12.05 -3.18
C ARG A 147 11.12 -11.09 -2.76
N PRO A 148 10.84 -10.97 -1.44
CA PRO A 148 9.70 -10.23 -0.91
C PRO A 148 9.62 -8.79 -1.41
N ARG A 149 10.74 -8.05 -1.34
CA ARG A 149 10.80 -6.64 -1.76
C ARG A 149 10.47 -6.48 -3.24
N THR A 150 11.14 -7.24 -4.12
CA THR A 150 10.91 -7.16 -5.57
C THR A 150 9.49 -7.57 -5.93
N ARG A 151 8.98 -8.68 -5.36
CA ARG A 151 7.57 -9.08 -5.57
C ARG A 151 6.61 -7.97 -5.16
N TYR A 152 6.79 -7.41 -3.97
CA TYR A 152 5.90 -6.41 -3.41
C TYR A 152 5.90 -5.11 -4.22
N ASP A 153 7.08 -4.62 -4.63
CA ASP A 153 7.21 -3.41 -5.46
C ASP A 153 6.55 -3.60 -6.84
N ARG A 154 6.66 -4.81 -7.42
CA ARG A 154 5.96 -5.16 -8.68
C ARG A 154 4.45 -5.15 -8.53
N THR A 155 3.91 -5.72 -7.46
CA THR A 155 2.46 -5.71 -7.22
C THR A 155 1.97 -4.28 -6.97
N LEU A 156 2.68 -3.49 -6.16
CA LEU A 156 2.38 -2.07 -5.95
C LEU A 156 2.39 -1.28 -7.25
N ARG A 157 3.41 -1.49 -8.10
CA ARG A 157 3.48 -0.87 -9.43
C ARG A 157 2.25 -1.19 -10.26
N TYR A 158 1.79 -2.44 -10.28
CA TYR A 158 0.59 -2.81 -11.04
C TYR A 158 -0.65 -2.05 -10.56
N PHE A 159 -0.94 -2.05 -9.26
CA PHE A 159 -2.07 -1.29 -8.71
C PHE A 159 -1.92 0.22 -8.93
N ALA A 160 -0.69 0.75 -8.87
CA ALA A 160 -0.42 2.14 -9.20
C ALA A 160 -0.63 2.46 -10.69
N MET A 161 -0.34 1.52 -11.60
CA MET A 161 -0.68 1.69 -13.02
C MET A 161 -2.20 1.73 -13.18
N VAL A 162 -2.94 0.82 -12.52
CA VAL A 162 -4.42 0.84 -12.54
C VAL A 162 -4.96 2.19 -12.05
N ALA A 163 -4.43 2.73 -10.96
CA ALA A 163 -4.91 3.98 -10.36
C ALA A 163 -4.44 5.26 -11.09
N PHE A 164 -3.20 5.28 -11.59
CA PHE A 164 -2.48 6.50 -12.00
C PHE A 164 -1.75 6.41 -13.35
N GLY A 165 -1.53 5.21 -13.88
CA GLY A 165 -0.80 5.00 -15.12
C GLY A 165 -1.63 5.39 -16.35
N ASP A 166 -0.94 5.68 -17.46
CA ASP A 166 -1.60 5.93 -18.73
C ASP A 166 -2.36 4.70 -19.24
N SER A 167 -3.36 4.92 -20.08
CA SER A 167 -4.28 3.89 -20.53
C SER A 167 -3.60 2.78 -21.33
N ARG A 168 -2.61 3.11 -22.15
CA ARG A 168 -1.91 2.19 -23.05
C ARG A 168 -1.01 1.24 -22.28
N SER A 169 -0.12 1.79 -21.46
CA SER A 169 0.83 1.01 -20.66
C SER A 169 0.09 0.12 -19.67
N THR A 170 -0.99 0.62 -19.08
CA THR A 170 -1.78 -0.15 -18.10
C THR A 170 -2.59 -1.27 -18.77
N ALA A 171 -3.21 -1.01 -19.93
CA ALA A 171 -3.90 -2.07 -20.69
C ALA A 171 -2.92 -3.19 -21.11
N LYS A 172 -1.72 -2.82 -21.58
CA LYS A 172 -0.65 -3.78 -21.89
C LYS A 172 -0.22 -4.59 -20.67
N ALA A 173 -0.09 -3.93 -19.50
CA ALA A 173 0.29 -4.61 -18.27
C ALA A 173 -0.77 -5.63 -17.84
N ALA A 174 -2.05 -5.29 -17.96
CA ALA A 174 -3.16 -6.21 -17.65
C ALA A 174 -3.15 -7.44 -18.58
N ASP A 175 -2.93 -7.23 -19.88
CA ASP A 175 -2.80 -8.33 -20.86
C ASP A 175 -1.66 -9.29 -20.51
N VAL A 176 -0.47 -8.76 -20.22
CA VAL A 176 0.70 -9.57 -19.84
C VAL A 176 0.49 -10.27 -18.50
N LEU A 177 -0.23 -9.64 -17.56
CA LEU A 177 -0.49 -10.21 -16.24
C LEU A 177 -1.27 -11.53 -16.33
N VAL A 178 -2.22 -11.67 -17.27
CA VAL A 178 -2.95 -12.92 -17.51
C VAL A 178 -1.98 -14.07 -17.79
N ARG A 179 -0.94 -13.83 -18.59
CA ARG A 179 0.08 -14.85 -18.87
C ARG A 179 1.00 -15.15 -17.70
N ILE A 180 1.33 -14.16 -16.89
CA ILE A 180 2.10 -14.38 -15.65
C ILE A 180 1.30 -15.29 -14.71
N HIS A 181 0.02 -14.96 -14.49
CA HIS A 181 -0.87 -15.72 -13.61
C HIS A 181 -1.15 -17.13 -14.13
N ALA A 182 -1.08 -17.37 -15.44
CA ALA A 182 -1.29 -18.71 -16.00
C ALA A 182 -0.24 -19.75 -15.51
N LYS A 183 0.87 -19.30 -14.91
CA LYS A 183 1.83 -20.18 -14.21
C LYS A 183 1.32 -20.65 -12.85
N GLY A 184 0.49 -19.85 -12.18
CA GLY A 184 -0.07 -20.11 -10.86
C GLY A 184 -1.26 -21.06 -10.91
N ILE A 185 -1.05 -22.29 -11.38
CA ILE A 185 -2.10 -23.30 -11.53
C ILE A 185 -1.69 -24.62 -10.86
N GLY A 186 -2.60 -25.31 -10.19
CA GLY A 186 -2.28 -26.55 -9.48
C GLY A 186 -3.44 -27.15 -8.67
N LEU A 187 -3.09 -28.02 -7.73
CA LEU A 187 -4.01 -28.54 -6.71
C LEU A 187 -3.72 -27.86 -5.38
N ASP A 188 -4.75 -27.35 -4.74
CA ASP A 188 -4.66 -26.77 -3.41
C ASP A 188 -4.49 -27.91 -2.37
N PRO A 189 -3.43 -27.88 -1.54
CA PRO A 189 -3.18 -28.95 -0.57
C PRO A 189 -4.25 -29.04 0.54
N GLU A 190 -4.97 -27.95 0.84
CA GLU A 190 -5.93 -27.92 1.94
C GLU A 190 -7.29 -28.50 1.53
N THR A 191 -7.78 -28.15 0.33
CA THR A 191 -9.09 -28.55 -0.19
C THR A 191 -9.02 -29.71 -1.18
N GLY A 192 -7.84 -30.00 -1.74
CA GLY A 192 -7.65 -30.98 -2.82
C GLY A 192 -8.24 -30.54 -4.17
N THR A 193 -8.78 -29.33 -4.26
CA THR A 193 -9.41 -28.80 -5.48
C THR A 193 -8.38 -28.13 -6.39
N ARG A 194 -8.74 -27.89 -7.65
CA ARG A 194 -7.87 -27.18 -8.58
C ARG A 194 -7.93 -25.68 -8.30
N TYR A 195 -6.78 -25.02 -8.34
CA TYR A 195 -6.68 -23.57 -8.40
C TYR A 195 -6.06 -23.11 -9.73
N ASP A 196 -6.46 -21.94 -10.19
CA ASP A 196 -5.87 -21.16 -11.28
C ASP A 196 -5.79 -19.71 -10.80
N ALA A 197 -4.61 -19.07 -10.85
CA ALA A 197 -4.49 -17.67 -10.45
C ALA A 197 -5.26 -16.71 -11.38
N ASN A 198 -5.69 -17.15 -12.57
CA ASN A 198 -6.63 -16.44 -13.43
C ASN A 198 -8.10 -16.82 -13.19
N ASP A 199 -8.41 -17.60 -12.16
CA ASP A 199 -9.79 -17.90 -11.78
C ASP A 199 -10.56 -16.60 -11.48
N PRO A 200 -11.72 -16.37 -12.12
CA PRO A 200 -12.51 -15.15 -11.93
C PRO A 200 -12.92 -14.88 -10.48
N ASP A 201 -13.21 -15.91 -9.68
CA ASP A 201 -13.68 -15.75 -8.31
C ASP A 201 -12.53 -15.36 -7.38
N SER A 202 -11.35 -15.98 -7.54
CA SER A 202 -10.13 -15.55 -6.84
C SER A 202 -9.69 -14.14 -7.24
N GLN A 203 -9.83 -13.76 -8.52
CA GLN A 203 -9.52 -12.39 -8.96
C GLN A 203 -10.51 -11.36 -8.40
N LEU A 204 -11.79 -11.72 -8.26
CA LEU A 204 -12.78 -10.86 -7.59
C LEU A 204 -12.44 -10.68 -6.10
N TRP A 205 -12.00 -11.75 -5.43
CA TRP A 205 -11.54 -11.69 -4.04
C TRP A 205 -10.34 -10.75 -3.87
N ILE A 206 -9.33 -10.85 -4.73
CA ILE A 206 -8.15 -9.98 -4.74
C ILE A 206 -8.55 -8.52 -5.00
N LEU A 207 -9.41 -8.28 -6.00
CA LEU A 207 -9.90 -6.93 -6.29
C LEU A 207 -10.59 -6.32 -5.06
N LEU A 208 -11.56 -7.02 -4.48
CA LEU A 208 -12.37 -6.49 -3.39
C LEU A 208 -11.58 -6.37 -2.09
N THR A 209 -10.70 -7.31 -1.76
CA THR A 209 -9.80 -7.17 -0.61
C THR A 209 -8.81 -6.02 -0.79
N GLY A 210 -8.29 -5.81 -2.01
CA GLY A 210 -7.47 -4.66 -2.39
C GLY A 210 -8.18 -3.34 -2.15
N TRP A 211 -9.24 -3.07 -2.91
CA TRP A 211 -9.98 -1.81 -2.85
C TRP A 211 -10.56 -1.53 -1.47
N HIS A 212 -11.17 -2.53 -0.82
CA HIS A 212 -11.68 -2.36 0.53
C HIS A 212 -10.57 -2.04 1.53
N SER A 213 -9.38 -2.64 1.41
CA SER A 213 -8.28 -2.37 2.34
C SER A 213 -7.71 -0.96 2.20
N ILE A 214 -7.57 -0.46 0.97
CA ILE A 214 -7.13 0.92 0.73
C ILE A 214 -8.13 1.89 1.34
N LEU A 215 -9.43 1.73 1.06
CA LEU A 215 -10.47 2.57 1.62
C LEU A 215 -10.51 2.49 3.15
N MET A 216 -10.43 1.28 3.72
CA MET A 216 -10.42 1.08 5.18
C MET A 216 -9.27 1.84 5.84
N ALA A 217 -8.06 1.79 5.27
CA ALA A 217 -6.91 2.52 5.80
C ALA A 217 -7.08 4.04 5.65
N TYR A 218 -7.59 4.49 4.51
CA TYR A 218 -7.91 5.90 4.25
C TYR A 218 -8.90 6.47 5.28
N GLU A 219 -10.02 5.79 5.54
CA GLU A 219 -11.02 6.29 6.47
C GLU A 219 -10.57 6.17 7.94
N ARG A 220 -9.82 5.12 8.27
CA ARG A 220 -9.36 4.86 9.64
C ARG A 220 -8.28 5.86 10.05
N TYR A 221 -7.30 6.07 9.18
CA TYR A 221 -6.06 6.79 9.50
C TYR A 221 -5.86 8.08 8.70
N GLY A 222 -6.62 8.29 7.62
CA GLY A 222 -6.58 9.49 6.80
C GLY A 222 -7.65 10.53 7.17
N PRO A 223 -8.07 11.36 6.20
CA PRO A 223 -8.89 12.54 6.44
C PRO A 223 -10.26 12.26 7.06
N GLY A 224 -10.85 11.09 6.80
CA GLY A 224 -12.16 10.71 7.34
C GLY A 224 -12.93 9.82 6.38
N GLN A 225 -14.20 9.59 6.70
CA GLN A 225 -15.09 8.83 5.84
C GLN A 225 -15.40 9.58 4.54
N LEU A 226 -15.58 8.83 3.46
CA LEU A 226 -16.12 9.36 2.21
C LEU A 226 -17.58 9.84 2.41
N SER A 227 -18.01 10.80 1.60
CA SER A 227 -19.44 11.11 1.48
C SER A 227 -20.18 9.93 0.83
N ALA A 228 -21.51 9.91 0.90
CA ALA A 228 -22.29 8.85 0.25
C ALA A 228 -22.07 8.82 -1.28
N GLU A 229 -21.93 10.00 -1.89
CA GLU A 229 -21.65 10.16 -3.32
C GLU A 229 -20.24 9.67 -3.67
N GLU A 230 -19.24 10.03 -2.86
CA GLU A 230 -17.87 9.58 -3.06
C GLU A 230 -17.73 8.06 -2.86
N ASP A 231 -18.46 7.48 -1.91
CA ASP A 231 -18.48 6.03 -1.69
C ASP A 231 -19.08 5.28 -2.88
N ALA A 232 -20.24 5.72 -3.38
CA ALA A 232 -20.86 5.16 -4.58
C ALA A 232 -19.93 5.29 -5.81
N GLN A 233 -19.26 6.44 -5.97
CA GLN A 233 -18.28 6.62 -7.03
C GLN A 233 -17.08 5.69 -6.86
N TYR A 234 -16.55 5.53 -5.64
CA TYR A 234 -15.41 4.64 -5.38
C TYR A 234 -15.71 3.19 -5.76
N TRP A 235 -16.89 2.68 -5.43
CA TRP A 235 -17.27 1.32 -5.81
C TRP A 235 -17.61 1.17 -7.30
N ALA A 236 -18.13 2.21 -7.95
CA ALA A 236 -18.26 2.24 -9.41
C ALA A 236 -16.90 2.25 -10.12
N GLU A 237 -15.92 2.98 -9.56
CA GLU A 237 -14.53 2.98 -10.02
C GLU A 237 -13.87 1.61 -9.77
N CYS A 238 -14.11 0.97 -8.62
CA CYS A 238 -13.65 -0.41 -8.36
C CYS A 238 -14.12 -1.39 -9.46
N ALA A 239 -15.39 -1.31 -9.84
CA ALA A 239 -15.92 -2.16 -10.90
C ALA A 239 -15.32 -1.85 -12.27
N ARG A 240 -14.97 -0.58 -12.54
CA ARG A 240 -14.19 -0.24 -13.73
C ARG A 240 -12.82 -0.90 -13.71
N ALA A 241 -12.11 -0.91 -12.58
CA ALA A 241 -10.83 -1.61 -12.46
C ALA A 241 -10.93 -3.12 -12.67
N ALA A 242 -12.07 -3.74 -12.39
CA ALA A 242 -12.31 -5.16 -12.64
C ALA A 242 -12.15 -5.54 -14.12
N GLU A 243 -12.38 -4.60 -15.05
CA GLU A 243 -12.18 -4.83 -16.49
C GLU A 243 -10.71 -5.08 -16.88
N LEU A 244 -9.76 -4.86 -15.97
CA LEU A 244 -8.33 -5.16 -16.10
C LEU A 244 -7.93 -6.50 -15.44
N GLN A 245 -8.90 -7.27 -14.96
CA GLN A 245 -8.72 -8.59 -14.38
C GLN A 245 -9.67 -9.60 -15.04
N THR A 246 -9.50 -10.90 -14.75
CA THR A 246 -10.33 -11.95 -15.35
C THR A 246 -11.71 -12.07 -14.70
N CYS A 247 -11.94 -11.39 -13.57
CA CYS A 247 -13.24 -11.34 -12.90
C CYS A 247 -14.29 -10.58 -13.73
N ASP A 248 -15.56 -10.87 -13.47
CA ASP A 248 -16.69 -10.19 -14.08
C ASP A 248 -16.95 -8.83 -13.36
N PRO A 249 -16.85 -7.68 -14.06
CA PRO A 249 -17.14 -6.36 -13.49
C PRO A 249 -18.55 -6.21 -12.94
N ASP A 250 -19.52 -6.99 -13.42
CA ASP A 250 -20.90 -6.94 -12.96
C ASP A 250 -21.10 -7.62 -11.60
N GLN A 251 -20.14 -8.48 -11.18
CA GLN A 251 -20.12 -9.09 -9.85
C GLN A 251 -19.56 -8.15 -8.77
N VAL A 252 -18.92 -7.03 -9.16
CA VAL A 252 -18.36 -6.07 -8.21
C VAL A 252 -19.46 -5.27 -7.53
N PRO A 253 -19.65 -5.39 -6.20
CA PRO A 253 -20.72 -4.66 -5.52
C PRO A 253 -20.49 -3.15 -5.59
N ARG A 254 -21.58 -2.39 -5.84
CA ARG A 254 -21.56 -0.93 -5.99
C ARG A 254 -21.89 -0.16 -4.71
N SER A 255 -21.81 -0.81 -3.56
CA SER A 255 -22.15 -0.23 -2.24
C SER A 255 -21.41 -0.95 -1.11
N ARG A 256 -21.27 -0.29 0.04
CA ARG A 256 -20.72 -0.91 1.26
C ARG A 256 -21.52 -2.12 1.71
N GLU A 257 -22.84 -2.05 1.60
CA GLU A 257 -23.74 -3.15 1.98
C GLU A 257 -23.47 -4.37 1.11
N GLY A 258 -23.33 -4.16 -0.21
CA GLY A 258 -22.99 -5.23 -1.14
C GLY A 258 -21.59 -5.81 -0.89
N VAL A 259 -20.59 -4.97 -0.62
CA VAL A 259 -19.23 -5.44 -0.26
C VAL A 259 -19.23 -6.23 1.05
N ARG A 260 -20.02 -5.80 2.05
CA ARG A 260 -20.19 -6.55 3.29
C ARG A 260 -20.86 -7.90 3.04
N ALA A 261 -21.89 -7.94 2.20
CA ALA A 261 -22.56 -9.19 1.84
C ALA A 261 -21.61 -10.18 1.16
N TYR A 262 -20.79 -9.69 0.21
CA TYR A 262 -19.75 -10.49 -0.43
C TYR A 262 -18.74 -11.05 0.59
N PHE A 263 -18.27 -10.24 1.55
CA PHE A 263 -17.34 -10.74 2.57
C PHE A 263 -17.96 -11.78 3.51
N GLU A 264 -19.25 -11.69 3.83
CA GLU A 264 -19.94 -12.73 4.62
C GLU A 264 -20.16 -14.01 3.80
N GLU A 265 -20.34 -13.92 2.48
CA GLU A 265 -20.40 -15.07 1.57
C GLU A 265 -19.05 -15.78 1.44
N MET A 266 -17.96 -15.01 1.38
CA MET A 266 -16.60 -15.56 1.35
C MET A 266 -16.19 -16.20 2.67
N ARG A 267 -16.63 -15.64 3.80
CA ARG A 267 -16.22 -16.06 5.15
C ARG A 267 -16.21 -17.58 5.41
N PRO A 268 -17.24 -18.38 5.07
CA PRO A 268 -17.22 -19.83 5.29
C PRO A 268 -16.24 -20.60 4.38
N GLN A 269 -15.72 -19.97 3.31
CA GLN A 269 -14.80 -20.57 2.34
C GLN A 269 -13.33 -20.33 2.73
N LEU A 270 -13.07 -19.37 3.62
CA LEU A 270 -11.73 -18.98 4.03
C LEU A 270 -11.11 -19.99 5.00
N ILE A 271 -9.82 -20.26 4.84
CA ILE A 271 -9.09 -21.26 5.63
C ILE A 271 -7.84 -20.65 6.24
N GLY A 272 -7.72 -20.74 7.57
CA GLY A 272 -6.50 -20.38 8.31
C GLY A 272 -5.44 -21.47 8.26
N SER A 273 -5.06 -21.93 7.07
CA SER A 273 -4.09 -23.00 6.86
C SER A 273 -2.71 -22.62 7.39
N GLU A 274 -1.81 -23.61 7.51
CA GLU A 274 -0.42 -23.34 7.91
C GLU A 274 0.25 -22.35 6.93
N SER A 275 0.03 -22.54 5.63
CA SER A 275 0.51 -21.65 4.58
C SER A 275 -0.07 -20.23 4.72
N ALA A 276 -1.39 -20.10 4.95
CA ALA A 276 -2.03 -18.79 5.13
C ALA A 276 -1.42 -18.06 6.33
N ARG A 277 -1.29 -18.75 7.46
CA ARG A 277 -0.68 -18.20 8.67
C ARG A 277 0.77 -17.78 8.41
N ALA A 278 1.58 -18.63 7.79
CA ALA A 278 2.97 -18.32 7.48
C ALA A 278 3.10 -17.09 6.57
N ALA A 279 2.30 -17.02 5.50
CA ALA A 279 2.27 -15.88 4.59
C ALA A 279 1.84 -14.58 5.32
N MET A 280 0.75 -14.61 6.09
CA MET A 280 0.26 -13.46 6.83
C MET A 280 1.25 -12.94 7.86
N HIS A 281 1.90 -13.82 8.64
CA HIS A 281 2.93 -13.43 9.61
C HIS A 281 4.17 -12.85 8.91
N HIS A 282 4.52 -13.34 7.72
CA HIS A 282 5.61 -12.82 6.91
C HIS A 282 5.28 -11.43 6.35
N LEU A 283 4.12 -11.27 5.71
CA LEU A 283 3.70 -10.01 5.05
C LEU A 283 3.41 -8.88 6.06
N LEU A 284 3.10 -9.21 7.31
CA LEU A 284 2.98 -8.23 8.41
C LEU A 284 4.33 -7.67 8.88
N GLN A 285 5.46 -8.26 8.47
CA GLN A 285 6.80 -7.75 8.77
C GLN A 285 7.23 -6.77 7.67
N ALA A 286 6.85 -5.50 7.79
CA ALA A 286 7.14 -4.49 6.76
C ALA A 286 8.64 -4.35 6.42
N GLU A 287 9.53 -4.82 7.30
CA GLU A 287 10.97 -4.93 7.04
C GLU A 287 11.30 -5.72 5.77
N VAL A 288 10.48 -6.72 5.40
CA VAL A 288 10.69 -7.54 4.18
C VAL A 288 10.49 -6.74 2.90
N MET A 289 9.83 -5.57 2.99
CA MET A 289 9.51 -4.67 1.88
C MET A 289 10.50 -3.51 1.79
N LEU A 290 11.25 -3.24 2.87
CA LEU A 290 12.18 -2.12 2.95
C LEU A 290 13.58 -2.50 2.43
N PRO A 291 14.37 -1.54 1.94
CA PRO A 291 15.75 -1.82 1.58
C PRO A 291 16.58 -2.10 2.85
N PRO A 292 17.74 -2.77 2.74
CA PRO A 292 18.66 -2.88 3.86
C PRO A 292 19.00 -1.50 4.43
N MET A 293 18.53 -1.22 5.64
CA MET A 293 18.77 0.06 6.31
C MET A 293 20.13 0.04 7.00
N SER A 294 20.79 1.20 7.09
CA SER A 294 22.04 1.30 7.85
C SER A 294 21.82 0.89 9.32
N PRO A 295 22.80 0.27 10.00
CA PRO A 295 22.65 -0.19 11.38
C PRO A 295 22.21 0.90 12.36
N LEU A 296 22.54 2.17 12.06
CA LEU A 296 22.16 3.34 12.85
C LEU A 296 20.65 3.60 12.82
N LEU A 297 19.99 3.38 11.67
CA LEU A 297 18.56 3.61 11.49
C LEU A 297 17.70 2.43 11.96
N ARG A 298 18.31 1.26 12.15
CA ARG A 298 17.63 0.00 12.47
C ARG A 298 16.64 0.10 13.64
N PRO A 299 16.97 0.72 14.80
CA PRO A 299 16.01 0.81 15.90
C PRO A 299 14.75 1.61 15.53
N ALA A 300 14.92 2.74 14.82
CA ALA A 300 13.81 3.57 14.38
C ALA A 300 12.94 2.86 13.33
N THR A 301 13.56 2.12 12.41
CA THR A 301 12.85 1.29 11.42
C THR A 301 12.01 0.24 12.13
N VAL A 302 12.57 -0.51 13.08
CA VAL A 302 11.84 -1.56 13.82
C VAL A 302 10.66 -0.98 14.59
N VAL A 303 10.80 0.19 15.22
CA VAL A 303 9.66 0.83 15.91
C VAL A 303 8.58 1.21 14.89
N THR A 304 8.97 1.79 13.76
CA THR A 304 8.04 2.22 12.70
C THR A 304 7.27 1.05 12.11
N THR A 305 7.95 -0.03 11.72
CA THR A 305 7.33 -1.23 11.17
C THR A 305 6.40 -1.92 12.17
N ARG A 306 6.73 -1.91 13.47
CA ARG A 306 5.86 -2.43 14.53
C ARG A 306 4.59 -1.60 14.70
N ILE A 307 4.68 -0.28 14.60
CA ILE A 307 3.53 0.62 14.63
C ILE A 307 2.64 0.39 13.39
N LEU A 308 3.23 0.27 12.20
CA LEU A 308 2.50 -0.04 10.96
C LEU A 308 1.79 -1.39 11.04
N ARG A 309 2.51 -2.45 11.44
CA ARG A 309 1.94 -3.78 11.70
C ARG A 309 0.76 -3.70 12.65
N ARG A 310 0.88 -2.91 13.72
CA ARG A 310 -0.21 -2.73 14.69
C ARG A 310 -1.41 -2.00 14.07
N GLY A 311 -1.16 -1.00 13.25
CA GLY A 311 -2.18 -0.33 12.45
C GLY A 311 -2.94 -1.29 11.55
N THR A 312 -2.23 -2.13 10.80
CA THR A 312 -2.82 -3.16 9.95
C THR A 312 -3.69 -4.13 10.76
N LEU A 313 -3.18 -4.68 11.87
CA LEU A 313 -3.95 -5.57 12.75
C LEU A 313 -5.23 -4.90 13.29
N ALA A 314 -5.18 -3.61 13.62
CA ALA A 314 -6.33 -2.86 14.12
C ALA A 314 -7.43 -2.61 13.07
N THR A 315 -7.15 -2.87 11.78
CA THR A 315 -8.12 -2.82 10.67
C THR A 315 -8.66 -4.19 10.25
N MET A 316 -8.18 -5.26 10.87
CA MET A 316 -8.64 -6.63 10.61
C MET A 316 -9.73 -7.01 11.61
N PRO A 317 -10.82 -7.68 11.17
CA PRO A 317 -11.81 -8.19 12.10
C PRO A 317 -11.20 -9.29 13.01
N PRO A 318 -11.68 -9.44 14.26
CA PRO A 318 -11.13 -10.41 15.21
C PRO A 318 -11.08 -11.84 14.67
N TRP A 319 -12.12 -12.29 13.96
CA TRP A 319 -12.19 -13.66 13.45
C TRP A 319 -11.10 -13.99 12.42
N MET A 320 -10.70 -13.03 11.56
CA MET A 320 -9.58 -13.22 10.63
C MET A 320 -8.27 -13.35 11.41
N ARG A 321 -8.10 -12.56 12.47
CA ARG A 321 -6.90 -12.60 13.31
C ARG A 321 -6.82 -13.92 14.06
N GLU A 322 -7.91 -14.38 14.65
CA GLU A 322 -8.00 -15.65 15.38
C GLU A 322 -7.68 -16.85 14.47
N MET A 323 -8.32 -16.93 13.30
CA MET A 323 -8.06 -17.95 12.29
C MET A 323 -6.57 -17.99 11.88
N SER A 324 -5.93 -16.81 11.84
CA SER A 324 -4.52 -16.65 11.44
C SER A 324 -3.53 -16.72 12.61
N GLY A 325 -4.01 -16.91 13.85
CA GLY A 325 -3.18 -16.91 15.05
C GLY A 325 -2.48 -15.57 15.32
N LEU A 326 -3.10 -14.49 14.88
CA LEU A 326 -2.65 -13.13 15.10
C LEU A 326 -3.27 -12.58 16.40
N PRO A 327 -2.53 -11.75 17.15
CA PRO A 327 -3.00 -11.29 18.45
C PRO A 327 -4.19 -10.35 18.30
N VAL A 328 -5.21 -10.46 19.16
CA VAL A 328 -6.34 -9.52 19.31
C VAL A 328 -6.13 -8.73 20.60
N ASN A 329 -6.02 -7.40 20.53
CA ASN A 329 -5.84 -6.57 21.73
C ASN A 329 -6.56 -5.21 21.54
N PRO A 330 -7.83 -5.08 21.96
CA PRO A 330 -8.63 -3.88 21.69
C PRO A 330 -8.00 -2.58 22.19
N LEU A 331 -7.30 -2.62 23.34
CA LEU A 331 -6.67 -1.45 23.92
C LEU A 331 -5.54 -0.91 23.03
N LEU A 332 -4.62 -1.79 22.60
CA LEU A 332 -3.54 -1.40 21.71
C LEU A 332 -4.06 -1.03 20.30
N ASP A 333 -5.17 -1.65 19.84
CA ASP A 333 -5.80 -1.29 18.56
C ASP A 333 -6.43 0.12 18.61
N ALA A 334 -6.98 0.51 19.76
CA ALA A 334 -7.48 1.86 20.00
C ALA A 334 -6.34 2.87 20.13
N ALA A 335 -5.27 2.52 20.87
CA ALA A 335 -4.14 3.40 21.15
C ALA A 335 -3.31 3.76 19.90
N VAL A 336 -3.15 2.83 18.95
CA VAL A 336 -2.38 3.09 17.72
C VAL A 336 -3.08 4.09 16.78
N ARG A 337 -4.40 4.22 16.89
CA ARG A 337 -5.21 5.04 15.98
C ARG A 337 -4.84 6.52 15.96
N PRO A 338 -4.84 7.26 17.09
CA PRO A 338 -4.47 8.68 17.08
C PRO A 338 -3.02 8.89 16.61
N VAL A 339 -2.11 7.97 16.93
CA VAL A 339 -0.69 8.05 16.52
C VAL A 339 -0.58 7.99 14.99
N LEU A 340 -1.19 6.98 14.37
CA LEU A 340 -1.15 6.82 12.92
C LEU A 340 -1.92 7.92 12.19
N ARG A 341 -3.04 8.41 12.75
CA ARG A 341 -3.76 9.56 12.19
C ARG A 341 -2.89 10.81 12.14
N ALA A 342 -2.20 11.12 13.23
CA ALA A 342 -1.26 12.24 13.27
C ALA A 342 -0.11 12.04 12.28
N ALA A 343 0.42 10.81 12.17
CA ALA A 343 1.48 10.46 11.23
C ALA A 343 1.12 10.68 9.78
N PHE A 344 0.03 10.08 9.31
CA PHE A 344 -0.35 10.22 7.92
C PHE A 344 -0.83 11.62 7.58
N TRP A 345 -1.49 12.31 8.52
CA TRP A 345 -1.80 13.72 8.36
C TRP A 345 -0.53 14.53 8.14
N ALA A 346 0.49 14.37 8.98
CA ALA A 346 1.77 15.05 8.85
C ALA A 346 2.47 14.79 7.51
N VAL A 347 2.53 13.53 7.10
CA VAL A 347 3.11 13.12 5.80
C VAL A 347 2.33 13.77 4.65
N SER A 348 1.01 13.83 4.74
CA SER A 348 0.15 14.40 3.70
C SER A 348 0.34 15.92 3.51
N LEU A 349 0.90 16.64 4.48
CA LEU A 349 1.17 18.08 4.37
C LEU A 349 2.35 18.40 3.43
N ASN A 350 3.19 17.42 3.08
CA ASN A 350 4.41 17.68 2.32
C ASN A 350 4.62 16.65 1.21
N THR A 351 4.42 17.07 -0.03
CA THR A 351 4.63 16.24 -1.23
C THR A 351 6.07 15.71 -1.33
N ALA A 352 7.09 16.49 -0.96
CA ALA A 352 8.48 16.02 -1.02
C ALA A 352 8.71 14.84 -0.06
N VAL A 353 8.11 14.87 1.13
CA VAL A 353 8.16 13.74 2.08
C VAL A 353 7.43 12.52 1.52
N GLN A 354 6.27 12.71 0.87
CA GLN A 354 5.54 11.62 0.22
C GLN A 354 6.38 10.95 -0.88
N LEU A 355 7.01 11.75 -1.75
CA LEU A 355 7.88 11.24 -2.82
C LEU A 355 9.13 10.53 -2.27
N MET A 356 9.71 11.06 -1.19
CA MET A 356 10.85 10.45 -0.50
C MET A 356 10.48 9.06 0.05
N LEU A 357 9.37 8.96 0.79
CA LEU A 357 8.89 7.69 1.33
C LEU A 357 8.53 6.71 0.21
N LEU A 358 7.91 7.20 -0.86
CA LEU A 358 7.58 6.39 -2.03
C LEU A 358 8.84 5.81 -2.67
N ARG A 359 9.90 6.59 -2.83
CA ARG A 359 11.19 6.12 -3.38
C ARG A 359 11.81 5.00 -2.54
N ILE A 360 11.62 5.02 -1.22
CA ILE A 360 12.17 4.00 -0.30
C ILE A 360 11.34 2.72 -0.35
N ILE A 361 10.02 2.86 -0.28
CA ILE A 361 9.07 1.75 -0.15
C ILE A 361 8.84 1.06 -1.51
N SER A 362 8.58 1.85 -2.55
CA SER A 362 8.19 1.37 -3.88
C SER A 362 8.74 2.28 -4.98
N PRO A 363 10.05 2.19 -5.28
CA PRO A 363 10.67 2.99 -6.33
C PRO A 363 10.02 2.78 -7.71
N MET A 364 9.43 1.61 -7.97
CA MET A 364 8.77 1.34 -9.25
C MET A 364 7.42 2.05 -9.41
N THR A 365 6.81 2.48 -8.30
CA THR A 365 5.57 3.28 -8.28
C THR A 365 5.84 4.77 -8.39
N LEU A 366 7.06 5.22 -8.04
CA LEU A 366 7.43 6.64 -8.02
C LEU A 366 7.15 7.37 -9.35
N PRO A 367 7.45 6.81 -10.55
CA PRO A 367 7.15 7.48 -11.81
C PRO A 367 5.65 7.59 -12.13
N LEU A 368 4.80 6.77 -11.48
CA LEU A 368 3.36 6.73 -11.72
C LEU A 368 2.61 7.68 -10.79
N ALA A 369 2.87 7.56 -9.47
CA ALA A 369 2.20 8.40 -8.49
C ALA A 369 2.86 9.79 -8.33
N GLY A 370 4.13 9.94 -8.73
CA GLY A 370 4.86 11.21 -8.67
C GLY A 370 4.17 12.36 -9.40
N PRO A 371 3.82 12.20 -10.70
CA PRO A 371 3.03 13.18 -11.44
C PRO A 371 1.71 13.54 -10.75
N VAL A 372 0.99 12.54 -10.23
CA VAL A 372 -0.29 12.73 -9.53
C VAL A 372 -0.12 13.57 -8.25
N LEU A 373 0.88 13.24 -7.43
CA LEU A 373 1.18 13.95 -6.19
C LEU A 373 1.66 15.39 -6.41
N GLN A 374 2.26 15.67 -7.58
CA GLN A 374 2.68 17.01 -8.00
C GLN A 374 1.60 17.76 -8.80
N GLY A 375 0.48 17.12 -9.14
CA GLY A 375 -0.56 17.71 -9.97
C GLY A 375 -0.11 18.02 -11.39
N LEU A 376 0.83 17.25 -11.94
CA LEU A 376 1.27 17.41 -13.32
C LEU A 376 0.15 16.97 -14.28
N PRO A 377 -0.23 17.80 -15.26
CA PRO A 377 -1.20 17.41 -16.27
C PRO A 377 -0.61 16.33 -17.19
N ALA A 378 -1.45 15.41 -17.65
CA ALA A 378 -1.08 14.49 -18.73
C ALA A 378 -0.94 15.24 -20.07
N GLN A 379 -0.21 14.65 -21.01
CA GLN A 379 -0.03 15.18 -22.37
C GLN A 379 -1.39 15.33 -23.06
N ASN A 380 -2.23 14.29 -22.99
CA ASN A 380 -3.61 14.32 -23.41
C ASN A 380 -4.53 14.27 -22.18
N GLN A 381 -5.27 15.33 -21.92
CA GLN A 381 -6.16 15.43 -20.76
C GLN A 381 -7.48 14.68 -20.96
N ARG A 382 -7.39 13.38 -21.27
CA ARG A 382 -8.50 12.45 -21.42
C ARG A 382 -8.36 11.28 -20.45
N THR A 383 -9.49 10.67 -20.12
CA THR A 383 -9.56 9.34 -19.51
C THR A 383 -10.23 8.38 -20.48
N LEU A 384 -9.89 7.10 -20.37
CA LEU A 384 -10.57 6.01 -21.08
C LEU A 384 -11.21 5.06 -20.06
N THR A 385 -12.14 4.24 -20.48
CA THR A 385 -12.45 2.98 -19.78
C THR A 385 -11.42 1.91 -20.18
N PRO A 386 -11.16 0.90 -19.34
CA PRO A 386 -10.31 -0.22 -19.73
C PRO A 386 -10.75 -0.89 -21.03
N ARG A 387 -12.06 -1.12 -21.24
CA ARG A 387 -12.55 -1.66 -22.52
C ARG A 387 -12.24 -0.78 -23.73
N GLN A 388 -12.35 0.55 -23.59
CA GLN A 388 -11.98 1.47 -24.67
C GLN A 388 -10.49 1.40 -24.98
N ALA A 389 -9.63 1.39 -23.97
CA ALA A 389 -8.18 1.29 -24.16
C ALA A 389 -7.77 -0.06 -24.78
N GLN A 390 -8.35 -1.16 -24.32
CA GLN A 390 -8.14 -2.49 -24.89
C GLN A 390 -8.49 -2.51 -26.38
N ALA A 391 -9.66 -1.99 -26.75
CA ALA A 391 -10.08 -1.89 -28.15
C ALA A 391 -9.19 -0.95 -28.99
N GLU A 392 -8.79 0.20 -28.43
CA GLU A 392 -7.95 1.19 -29.11
C GLU A 392 -6.53 0.66 -29.38
N TYR A 393 -5.98 -0.15 -28.47
CA TYR A 393 -4.59 -0.61 -28.53
C TYR A 393 -4.43 -2.08 -28.94
N GLY A 394 -5.53 -2.78 -29.22
CA GLY A 394 -5.51 -4.15 -29.74
C GLY A 394 -5.24 -5.22 -28.68
N PHE A 395 -5.72 -5.02 -27.45
CA PHE A 395 -5.66 -6.02 -26.38
C PHE A 395 -7.03 -6.69 -26.19
N GLU A 396 -7.01 -7.99 -25.89
CA GLU A 396 -8.23 -8.72 -25.53
C GLU A 396 -8.65 -8.40 -24.09
N ALA A 397 -9.91 -8.67 -23.77
CA ALA A 397 -10.36 -8.62 -22.39
C ALA A 397 -9.66 -9.72 -21.58
N PRO A 398 -9.18 -9.45 -20.36
CA PRO A 398 -8.41 -10.43 -19.58
C PRO A 398 -9.13 -11.77 -19.37
N SER A 399 -10.47 -11.75 -19.27
CA SER A 399 -11.29 -12.97 -19.12
C SER A 399 -11.17 -13.95 -20.29
N VAL A 400 -10.86 -13.45 -21.50
CA VAL A 400 -10.71 -14.28 -22.72
C VAL A 400 -9.29 -14.25 -23.31
N ALA A 401 -8.43 -13.36 -22.80
CA ALA A 401 -7.08 -13.18 -23.29
C ALA A 401 -6.24 -14.47 -23.16
N HIS A 402 -5.41 -14.71 -24.17
CA HIS A 402 -4.42 -15.80 -24.19
C HIS A 402 -5.02 -17.21 -23.97
N ALA A 403 -6.24 -17.45 -24.47
CA ALA A 403 -6.98 -18.71 -24.26
C ALA A 403 -6.15 -19.97 -24.60
N ASP A 404 -5.46 -19.98 -25.75
CA ASP A 404 -4.62 -21.11 -26.18
C ASP A 404 -3.43 -21.36 -25.25
N PHE A 405 -2.81 -20.28 -24.77
CA PHE A 405 -1.70 -20.36 -23.82
C PHE A 405 -2.19 -20.92 -22.48
N ARG A 406 -3.32 -20.42 -21.96
CA ARG A 406 -3.94 -20.91 -20.72
C ARG A 406 -4.33 -22.39 -20.83
N ALA A 407 -4.95 -22.80 -21.94
CA ALA A 407 -5.28 -24.20 -22.20
C ALA A 407 -4.02 -25.09 -22.25
N THR A 408 -2.91 -24.57 -22.77
CA THR A 408 -1.62 -25.27 -22.73
C THR A 408 -1.10 -25.44 -21.30
N GLN A 409 -1.20 -24.44 -20.43
CA GLN A 409 -0.81 -24.58 -19.02
C GLN A 409 -1.64 -25.65 -18.29
N VAL A 410 -2.96 -25.64 -18.51
CA VAL A 410 -3.89 -26.65 -17.96
C VAL A 410 -3.50 -28.06 -18.37
N ARG A 411 -3.24 -28.28 -19.67
CA ARG A 411 -2.82 -29.60 -20.19
C ARG A 411 -1.49 -30.05 -19.57
N ARG A 412 -0.50 -29.16 -19.52
CA ARG A 412 0.82 -29.47 -18.92
C ARG A 412 0.70 -29.91 -17.48
N VAL A 413 -0.01 -29.13 -16.66
CA VAL A 413 -0.09 -29.38 -15.22
C VAL A 413 -0.99 -30.57 -14.88
N PHE A 414 -2.18 -30.68 -15.47
CA PHE A 414 -3.16 -31.69 -15.07
C PHE A 414 -3.20 -32.95 -15.93
N SER A 415 -2.74 -32.89 -17.18
CA SER A 415 -2.72 -34.07 -18.09
C SER A 415 -1.33 -34.68 -18.21
N GLU A 416 -0.28 -33.85 -18.33
CA GLU A 416 1.09 -34.31 -18.55
C GLU A 416 1.91 -34.42 -17.26
N GLY A 417 1.48 -33.79 -16.16
CA GLY A 417 2.22 -33.74 -14.89
C GLY A 417 3.52 -32.94 -14.98
N THR A 418 3.63 -32.02 -15.95
CA THR A 418 4.81 -31.19 -16.17
C THR A 418 4.62 -29.77 -15.64
N ALA A 419 5.74 -29.09 -15.35
CA ALA A 419 5.70 -27.70 -14.89
C ALA A 419 5.11 -26.75 -15.95
N PRO A 420 4.38 -25.70 -15.53
CA PRO A 420 3.91 -24.65 -16.43
C PRO A 420 5.09 -23.92 -17.11
N GLN A 421 4.85 -23.32 -18.27
CA GLN A 421 5.85 -22.53 -18.98
C GLN A 421 6.09 -21.18 -18.28
N GLU A 422 7.27 -20.59 -18.50
CA GLU A 422 7.69 -19.35 -17.84
C GLU A 422 7.62 -18.10 -18.74
N ASP A 423 7.21 -18.24 -20.00
CA ASP A 423 7.26 -17.16 -21.00
C ASP A 423 6.54 -15.88 -20.59
N GLY A 424 5.46 -15.97 -19.81
CA GLY A 424 4.75 -14.81 -19.25
C GLY A 424 5.60 -13.96 -18.30
N ILE A 425 6.49 -14.61 -17.54
CA ILE A 425 7.38 -13.95 -16.59
C ILE A 425 8.41 -13.09 -17.32
N LEU A 426 9.05 -13.64 -18.37
CA LEU A 426 10.06 -12.95 -19.16
C LEU A 426 9.49 -11.71 -19.85
N GLU A 427 8.30 -11.83 -20.45
CA GLU A 427 7.62 -10.71 -21.10
C GLU A 427 7.23 -9.59 -20.14
N SER A 428 6.99 -9.93 -18.87
CA SER A 428 6.62 -8.95 -17.87
C SER A 428 7.77 -8.05 -17.42
N GLN A 429 9.03 -8.45 -17.61
CA GLN A 429 10.18 -7.71 -17.08
C GLN A 429 10.28 -6.26 -17.61
N PRO A 430 10.14 -5.97 -18.92
CA PRO A 430 10.17 -4.59 -19.40
C PRO A 430 8.98 -3.73 -18.94
N ILE A 431 7.86 -4.33 -18.50
CA ILE A 431 6.63 -3.60 -18.17
C ILE A 431 6.49 -3.42 -16.65
N LEU A 432 6.67 -4.52 -15.94
CA LEU A 432 6.53 -4.66 -14.49
C LEU A 432 7.88 -4.67 -13.78
N GLY A 433 9.01 -4.41 -14.45
CA GLY A 433 10.37 -4.37 -13.89
C GLY A 433 11.05 -5.74 -13.70
N ASN A 434 12.35 -5.76 -13.45
CA ASN A 434 13.12 -7.01 -13.40
C ASN A 434 12.80 -7.86 -12.14
N ILE A 435 13.14 -9.15 -12.22
CA ILE A 435 12.89 -10.14 -11.17
C ILE A 435 14.12 -10.40 -10.30
N ASP A 436 15.29 -10.10 -10.83
CA ASP A 436 16.62 -10.33 -10.24
C ASP A 436 16.99 -9.30 -9.16
#